data_AF-A0A5E4ABS4-F1
#
_entry.id   AF-A0A5E4ABS4-F1
#
_cell.length_a   1.000
_cell.length_b   1.000
_cell.length_c   1.000
_cell.angle_alpha   90.00
_cell.angle_beta   90.00
_cell.angle_gamma   90.00
#
_symmetry.space_group_name_H-M   'P 1'
#
loop_
_entity.id
_entity.type
_entity.pdbx_description
1 polymer ?
#
loop_
_entity_poly.entity_id
_entity_poly.type
_entity_poly.pdbx_seq_one_letter_code
_entity_poly.pdbx_strand_id
1 'polypeptide(L)'
;MHLRQMWGAWGGAYLDTKKDLKQITSHLLDMLVSKKVSGQGRDQALNLLNKNVPRKDLAIHDNSRTIYVVDNGLRKILKVVGQVPDLPSCLPLTDNTRMLASILINKLYNDLRCDPERDHFRKICEEYITVCKLFL
;
A
#
# COMPACT_ATOMS: atom_id res chain seq x y z
N MET A 1 21.92 26.67 -25.91
CA MET A 1 21.93 25.20 -25.98
C MET A 1 22.22 24.50 -24.63
N HIS A 2 22.90 25.13 -23.65
CA HIS A 2 23.21 24.50 -22.35
C HIS A 2 22.00 24.24 -21.43
N LEU A 3 21.00 25.13 -21.39
CA LEU A 3 19.83 24.98 -20.50
C LEU A 3 18.90 23.80 -20.90
N ARG A 4 18.85 23.45 -22.19
CA ARG A 4 18.00 22.36 -22.71
C ARG A 4 18.56 20.97 -22.36
N GLN A 5 19.89 20.83 -22.24
CA GLN A 5 20.53 19.59 -21.78
C GLN A 5 20.44 19.42 -20.26
N MET A 6 20.55 20.50 -19.48
CA MET A 6 20.35 20.43 -18.03
C MET A 6 18.92 20.00 -17.69
N TRP A 7 17.88 20.62 -18.25
CA TRP A 7 16.49 20.17 -18.02
C TRP A 7 16.25 18.71 -18.43
N GLY A 8 16.90 18.23 -19.50
CA GLY A 8 16.84 16.82 -19.90
C GLY A 8 17.47 15.86 -18.87
N ALA A 9 18.63 16.22 -18.32
CA ALA A 9 19.34 15.40 -17.32
C ALA A 9 18.64 15.38 -15.96
N TRP A 10 18.19 16.52 -15.45
CA TRP A 10 17.44 16.62 -14.19
C TRP A 10 16.04 16.00 -14.31
N GLY A 11 15.38 16.20 -15.46
CA GLY A 11 14.08 15.59 -15.77
C GLY A 11 14.17 14.06 -15.86
N GLY A 12 15.20 13.53 -16.51
CA GLY A 12 15.46 12.08 -16.57
C GLY A 12 15.67 11.46 -15.18
N ALA A 13 16.60 12.01 -14.40
CA ALA A 13 16.87 11.52 -13.04
C ALA A 13 15.63 11.58 -12.11
N TYR A 14 14.80 12.62 -12.26
CA TYR A 14 13.54 12.75 -11.50
C TYR A 14 12.49 11.70 -11.91
N LEU A 15 12.37 11.39 -13.19
CA LEU A 15 11.48 10.34 -13.69
C LEU A 15 11.94 8.95 -13.25
N ASP A 16 13.25 8.70 -13.28
CA ASP A 16 13.84 7.45 -12.79
C ASP A 16 13.57 7.25 -11.30
N THR A 17 13.71 8.32 -10.49
CA THR A 17 13.38 8.28 -9.06
C THR A 17 11.91 7.92 -8.80
N LYS A 18 10.96 8.42 -9.62
CA LYS A 18 9.54 8.06 -9.49
C LYS A 18 9.28 6.59 -9.79
N LYS A 19 9.99 6.03 -10.77
CA LYS A 19 9.89 4.60 -11.12
C LYS A 19 10.46 3.74 -10.00
N ASP A 20 11.59 4.11 -9.43
CA ASP A 20 12.23 3.40 -8.33
C ASP A 20 11.33 3.39 -7.08
N LEU A 21 10.72 4.53 -6.75
CA LEU A 21 9.77 4.62 -5.62
C LEU A 21 8.56 3.72 -5.82
N LYS A 22 8.03 3.60 -7.05
CA LYS A 22 6.97 2.65 -7.36
C LYS A 22 7.43 1.21 -7.15
N GLN A 23 8.61 0.84 -7.68
CA GLN A 23 9.17 -0.51 -7.50
C GLN A 23 9.38 -0.87 -6.03
N ILE A 24 9.94 0.05 -5.24
CA ILE A 24 10.11 -0.14 -3.80
C ILE A 24 8.74 -0.35 -3.14
N THR A 25 7.75 0.46 -3.50
CA THR A 25 6.38 0.30 -2.98
C THR A 25 5.79 -1.07 -3.34
N SER A 26 5.96 -1.53 -4.59
CA SER A 26 5.53 -2.87 -5.01
C SER A 26 6.18 -3.97 -4.18
N HIS A 27 7.51 -3.89 -3.97
CA HIS A 27 8.24 -4.87 -3.18
C HIS A 27 7.79 -4.88 -1.71
N LEU A 28 7.56 -3.71 -1.11
CA LEU A 28 7.01 -3.63 0.25
C LEU A 28 5.62 -4.29 0.33
N LEU A 29 4.77 -4.13 -0.69
CA LEU A 29 3.46 -4.79 -0.77
C LEU A 29 3.58 -6.31 -0.94
N ASP A 30 4.53 -6.80 -1.75
CA ASP A 30 4.79 -8.23 -1.93
C ASP A 30 5.30 -8.90 -0.65
N MET A 31 6.10 -8.18 0.14
CA MET A 31 6.57 -8.65 1.44
C MET A 31 5.42 -8.94 2.42
N LEU A 32 4.30 -8.20 2.34
CA LEU A 32 3.17 -8.37 3.27
C LEU A 32 2.58 -9.79 3.23
N VAL A 33 2.51 -10.39 2.04
CA VAL A 33 1.84 -11.69 1.82
C VAL A 33 2.82 -12.85 1.62
N SER A 34 4.12 -12.59 1.60
CA SER A 34 5.16 -13.60 1.42
C SER A 34 5.40 -14.38 2.71
N LYS A 35 5.25 -15.71 2.71
CA LYS A 35 5.54 -16.57 3.88
C LYS A 35 7.02 -16.53 4.33
N LYS A 36 7.93 -16.05 3.48
CA LYS A 36 9.38 -15.96 3.78
C LYS A 36 9.74 -14.79 4.70
N VAL A 37 8.84 -13.82 4.86
CA VAL A 37 9.07 -12.65 5.71
C VAL A 37 8.67 -12.99 7.15
N SER A 38 9.38 -12.46 8.15
CA SER A 38 9.01 -12.60 9.56
C SER A 38 7.88 -11.64 9.94
N GLY A 39 7.21 -11.85 11.09
CA GLY A 39 6.19 -10.92 11.59
C GLY A 39 6.74 -9.49 11.74
N GLN A 40 7.91 -9.36 12.36
CA GLN A 40 8.59 -8.06 12.49
C GLN A 40 8.95 -7.44 11.12
N GLY A 41 9.39 -8.24 10.16
CA GLY A 41 9.68 -7.75 8.80
C GLY A 41 8.43 -7.17 8.12
N ARG A 42 7.26 -7.80 8.33
CA ARG A 42 5.98 -7.26 7.85
C ARG A 42 5.60 -5.97 8.56
N ASP A 43 5.78 -5.90 9.88
CA ASP A 43 5.52 -4.69 10.65
C ASP A 43 6.35 -3.50 10.15
N GLN A 44 7.63 -3.75 9.83
CA GLN A 44 8.49 -2.71 9.26
C GLN A 44 8.04 -2.29 7.86
N ALA A 45 7.63 -3.23 7.00
CA ALA A 45 7.06 -2.90 5.69
C ALA A 45 5.78 -2.06 5.83
N LEU A 46 4.87 -2.43 6.73
CA LEU A 46 3.66 -1.66 7.04
C LEU A 46 3.98 -0.26 7.57
N ASN A 47 5.01 -0.13 8.43
CA ASN A 47 5.46 1.17 8.95
C ASN A 47 6.00 2.07 7.84
N LEU A 48 6.79 1.52 6.91
CA LEU A 48 7.31 2.27 5.77
C LEU A 48 6.18 2.74 4.86
N LEU A 49 5.20 1.88 4.56
CA LEU A 49 4.02 2.25 3.78
C LEU A 49 3.21 3.36 4.49
N ASN A 50 2.94 3.19 5.79
CA ASN A 50 2.21 4.16 6.63
C ASN A 50 2.84 5.56 6.66
N LYS A 51 4.17 5.65 6.52
CA LYS A 51 4.92 6.90 6.61
C LYS A 51 5.10 7.59 5.26
N ASN A 52 5.09 6.82 4.16
CA ASN A 52 5.55 7.30 2.85
C ASN A 52 4.50 7.27 1.74
N VAL A 53 3.38 6.54 1.91
CA VAL A 53 2.33 6.42 0.90
C VAL A 53 1.26 7.51 1.06
N PRO A 54 0.49 7.57 2.18
CA PRO A 54 -0.53 8.60 2.32
C PRO A 54 0.12 9.97 2.43
N ARG A 55 -0.49 10.99 1.83
CA ARG A 55 0.00 12.36 1.95
C ARG A 55 -0.10 12.82 3.41
N LYS A 56 0.92 13.56 3.85
CA LYS A 56 0.91 14.22 5.16
C LYS A 56 0.09 15.50 5.16
N ASP A 57 -0.02 16.13 3.99
CA ASP A 57 -0.75 17.37 3.76
C ASP A 57 -1.72 17.18 2.59
N LEU A 58 -3.01 17.35 2.87
CA LEU A 58 -4.08 17.21 1.88
C LEU A 58 -4.15 18.39 0.90
N ALA A 59 -3.44 19.49 1.16
CA ALA A 59 -3.26 20.58 0.21
C ALA A 59 -2.46 20.13 -1.04
N ILE A 60 -1.61 19.11 -0.90
CA ILE A 60 -0.89 18.52 -2.04
C ILE A 60 -1.90 17.75 -2.89
N HIS A 61 -2.16 18.18 -4.13
CA HIS A 61 -3.17 17.54 -4.98
C HIS A 61 -2.83 16.12 -5.45
N ASP A 62 -1.55 15.78 -5.59
CA ASP A 62 -1.10 14.49 -6.13
C ASP A 62 -1.23 13.34 -5.11
N ASN A 63 -2.32 12.58 -5.18
CA ASN A 63 -2.56 11.35 -4.41
C ASN A 63 -2.16 10.06 -5.17
N SER A 64 -1.38 10.16 -6.26
CA SER A 64 -1.10 9.02 -7.14
C SER A 64 -0.47 7.80 -6.45
N ARG A 65 0.29 8.02 -5.37
CA ARG A 65 0.86 6.93 -4.54
C ARG A 65 -0.22 6.14 -3.82
N THR A 66 -1.20 6.83 -3.24
CA THR A 66 -2.34 6.22 -2.56
C THR A 66 -3.18 5.44 -3.55
N ILE A 67 -3.50 6.02 -4.70
CA ILE A 67 -4.23 5.33 -5.78
C ILE A 67 -3.48 4.06 -6.22
N TYR A 68 -2.17 4.16 -6.47
CA TYR A 68 -1.36 3.00 -6.83
C TYR A 68 -1.43 1.86 -5.79
N VAL A 69 -1.36 2.19 -4.50
CA VAL A 69 -1.45 1.20 -3.41
C VAL A 69 -2.87 0.66 -3.26
N VAL A 70 -3.91 1.46 -3.49
CA VAL A 70 -5.30 0.99 -3.50
C VAL A 70 -5.49 -0.06 -4.61
N ASP A 71 -5.08 0.26 -5.83
CA ASP A 71 -5.28 -0.61 -7.00
C ASP A 71 -4.50 -1.92 -6.91
N ASN A 72 -3.24 -1.85 -6.44
CA ASN A 72 -2.29 -2.98 -6.53
C ASN A 72 -1.99 -3.65 -5.18
N GLY A 73 -2.32 -2.98 -4.07
CA GLY A 73 -1.88 -3.33 -2.73
C GLY A 73 -3.00 -3.59 -1.73
N LEU A 74 -4.19 -3.00 -1.91
CA LEU A 74 -5.26 -3.06 -0.90
C LEU A 74 -5.67 -4.50 -0.58
N ARG A 75 -5.81 -5.37 -1.58
CA ARG A 75 -6.09 -6.81 -1.35
C ARG A 75 -5.01 -7.51 -0.52
N LYS A 76 -3.74 -7.15 -0.72
CA LYS A 76 -2.61 -7.71 0.04
C LYS A 76 -2.65 -7.25 1.49
N ILE A 77 -3.00 -5.99 1.74
CA ILE A 77 -3.16 -5.42 3.08
C ILE A 77 -4.36 -6.06 3.78
N LEU A 78 -5.51 -6.17 3.11
CA LEU A 78 -6.70 -6.85 3.63
C LEU A 78 -6.42 -8.31 3.98
N LYS A 79 -5.60 -9.01 3.18
CA LYS A 79 -5.15 -10.37 3.48
C LYS A 79 -4.38 -10.49 4.79
N VAL A 80 -3.58 -9.48 5.14
CA VAL A 80 -2.86 -9.45 6.42
C VAL A 80 -3.81 -9.16 7.58
N VAL A 81 -4.72 -8.20 7.43
CA VAL A 81 -5.69 -7.84 8.49
C VAL A 81 -6.65 -9.00 8.78
N GLY A 82 -7.07 -9.72 7.75
CA GLY A 82 -8.00 -10.86 7.84
C GLY A 82 -7.36 -12.17 8.31
N GLN A 83 -6.06 -12.21 8.62
CA GLN A 83 -5.45 -13.42 9.17
C GLN A 83 -5.96 -13.69 10.59
N VAL A 84 -6.29 -14.97 10.82
CA VAL A 84 -6.63 -15.50 12.15
C VAL A 84 -5.50 -16.47 12.53
N PRO A 85 -4.80 -16.27 13.66
CA PRO A 85 -3.64 -17.07 14.06
C PRO A 85 -3.88 -18.60 14.07
N ASP A 86 -5.12 -19.01 14.35
CA ASP A 86 -5.49 -20.42 14.51
C ASP A 86 -5.93 -21.11 13.20
N LEU A 87 -5.92 -20.40 12.06
CA LEU A 87 -6.25 -20.97 10.76
C LEU A 87 -5.01 -21.55 10.06
N PRO A 88 -5.19 -22.65 9.29
CA PRO A 88 -4.09 -23.24 8.52
C PRO A 88 -3.52 -22.24 7.50
N SER A 89 -2.20 -22.32 7.25
CA SER A 89 -1.47 -21.43 6.34
C SER A 89 -1.37 -19.95 6.74
N CYS A 90 -1.50 -19.64 8.04
CA CYS A 90 -1.31 -18.30 8.56
C CYS A 90 0.09 -17.73 8.22
N LEU A 91 0.13 -16.43 7.93
CA LEU A 91 1.39 -15.71 7.82
C LEU A 91 2.02 -15.58 9.22
N PRO A 92 3.36 -15.53 9.34
CA PRO A 92 3.98 -15.11 10.59
C PRO A 92 3.55 -13.68 10.97
N LEU A 93 2.81 -13.50 12.05
CA LEU A 93 2.33 -12.18 12.48
C LEU A 93 2.79 -11.87 13.90
N THR A 94 2.85 -10.59 14.23
CA THR A 94 2.96 -10.11 15.61
C THR A 94 1.60 -9.56 16.05
N ASP A 95 1.44 -9.30 17.34
CA ASP A 95 0.24 -8.66 17.89
C ASP A 95 0.01 -7.26 17.29
N ASN A 96 1.08 -6.59 16.86
CA ASN A 96 1.04 -5.25 16.29
C ASN A 96 0.64 -5.23 14.81
N THR A 97 0.82 -6.34 14.09
CA THR A 97 0.65 -6.37 12.63
C THR A 97 -0.75 -5.94 12.20
N ARG A 98 -1.78 -6.44 12.91
CA ARG A 98 -3.17 -6.09 12.63
C ARG A 98 -3.42 -4.59 12.84
N MET A 99 -2.92 -4.03 13.93
CA MET A 99 -3.06 -2.60 14.23
C MET A 99 -2.40 -1.73 13.15
N LEU A 100 -1.15 -2.03 12.78
CA LEU A 100 -0.41 -1.27 11.77
C LEU A 100 -1.10 -1.29 10.40
N ALA A 101 -1.64 -2.44 10.02
CA ALA A 101 -2.38 -2.58 8.78
C ALA A 101 -3.73 -1.84 8.81
N SER A 102 -4.47 -1.89 9.92
CA SER A 102 -5.70 -1.11 10.09
C SER A 102 -5.44 0.41 10.02
N ILE A 103 -4.36 0.88 10.63
CA ILE A 103 -3.94 2.29 10.52
C ILE A 103 -3.66 2.66 9.06
N LEU A 104 -2.97 1.78 8.32
CA LEU A 104 -2.68 2.02 6.90
C LEU A 104 -3.95 2.12 6.07
N ILE A 105 -4.89 1.19 6.24
CA ILE A 105 -6.20 1.19 5.54
C ILE A 105 -6.94 2.50 5.80
N ASN A 106 -7.04 2.93 7.07
CA ASN A 106 -7.71 4.17 7.43
C ASN A 106 -7.04 5.40 6.81
N LYS A 107 -5.70 5.45 6.82
CA LYS A 107 -4.96 6.55 6.19
C LYS A 107 -5.15 6.58 4.68
N LEU A 108 -5.12 5.43 4.01
CA LEU A 108 -5.36 5.34 2.57
C LEU A 108 -6.76 5.86 2.22
N TYR A 109 -7.79 5.42 2.96
CA TYR A 109 -9.16 5.87 2.74
C TYR A 109 -9.34 7.38 2.97
N ASN A 110 -8.72 7.92 4.02
CA ASN A 110 -8.77 9.36 4.32
C ASN A 110 -8.02 10.20 3.29
N ASP A 111 -7.02 9.61 2.61
CA ASP A 111 -6.25 10.28 1.57
C ASP A 111 -6.94 10.27 0.19
N LEU A 112 -8.09 9.60 0.04
CA LEU A 112 -8.91 9.64 -1.18
C LEU A 112 -9.67 10.97 -1.29
N ARG A 113 -9.72 11.52 -2.50
CA ARG A 113 -10.21 12.87 -2.77
C ARG A 113 -11.66 12.95 -3.17
N CYS A 114 -12.18 11.95 -3.87
CA CYS A 114 -13.50 12.01 -4.49
C CYS A 114 -14.28 10.70 -4.33
N ASP A 115 -15.58 10.79 -4.55
CA ASP A 115 -16.49 9.65 -4.40
C ASP A 115 -16.14 8.48 -5.31
N PRO A 116 -15.76 8.67 -6.60
CA PRO A 116 -15.32 7.55 -7.44
C PRO A 116 -14.13 6.77 -6.87
N GLU A 117 -13.15 7.45 -6.26
CA GLU A 117 -12.01 6.79 -5.61
C GLU A 117 -12.47 6.00 -4.37
N ARG A 118 -13.39 6.56 -3.57
CA ARG A 118 -13.94 5.91 -2.37
C ARG A 118 -14.81 4.70 -2.73
N ASP A 119 -15.61 4.82 -3.78
CA ASP A 119 -16.42 3.71 -4.31
C ASP A 119 -15.52 2.60 -4.86
N HIS A 120 -14.43 2.94 -5.55
CA HIS A 120 -13.45 1.96 -6.00
C HIS A 120 -12.81 1.20 -4.84
N PHE A 121 -12.35 1.92 -3.82
CA PHE A 121 -11.80 1.33 -2.59
C PHE A 121 -12.80 0.39 -1.92
N ARG A 122 -14.05 0.84 -1.77
CA ARG A 122 -15.14 0.07 -1.17
C ARG A 122 -15.43 -1.19 -1.97
N LYS A 123 -15.49 -1.11 -3.29
CA LYS A 123 -15.72 -2.26 -4.17
C LYS A 123 -14.64 -3.33 -4.00
N ILE A 124 -13.36 -2.94 -3.94
CA ILE A 124 -12.25 -3.89 -3.68
C ILE A 124 -12.45 -4.59 -2.33
N CYS A 125 -12.82 -3.84 -1.28
CA CYS A 125 -13.09 -4.40 0.04
C CYS A 125 -14.29 -5.37 0.04
N GLU A 126 -15.40 -4.99 -0.59
CA GLU A 126 -16.61 -5.82 -0.72
C GLU A 126 -16.33 -7.12 -1.48
N GLU A 127 -15.60 -7.03 -2.60
CA GLU A 127 -15.18 -8.19 -3.36
C GLU A 127 -14.28 -9.11 -2.53
N TYR A 128 -13.34 -8.55 -1.77
CA TYR A 128 -12.48 -9.33 -0.88
C TYR A 128 -13.28 -10.05 0.21
N ILE A 129 -14.20 -9.35 0.89
CA ILE A 129 -15.05 -9.95 1.93
C ILE A 129 -15.93 -11.04 1.35
N THR A 130 -16.50 -10.82 0.16
CA THR A 130 -17.35 -11.80 -0.52
C THR A 130 -16.57 -13.07 -0.83
N VAL A 131 -15.33 -12.95 -1.30
CA VAL A 131 -14.44 -14.09 -1.52
C VAL A 131 -14.11 -14.78 -0.20
N CYS A 132 -13.76 -14.05 0.86
CA CYS A 132 -13.46 -14.65 2.17
C CYS A 132 -14.64 -15.39 2.79
N LYS A 133 -15.87 -14.91 2.61
CA LYS A 133 -17.10 -15.59 3.06
C LYS A 133 -17.33 -16.95 2.36
N LEU A 134 -16.70 -17.20 1.22
CA LEU A 134 -16.75 -18.52 0.56
C LEU A 134 -15.74 -19.52 1.15
N PHE A 135 -14.79 -19.06 1.96
CA PHE A 135 -13.72 -19.87 2.55
C PHE A 135 -13.83 -20.02 4.08
N LEU A 136 -14.81 -19.36 4.71
CA LEU A 136 -15.22 -19.53 6.11
C LEU A 136 -16.57 -20.26 6.14
#